data_AF-A0A1H5WC03-F1
#
_entry.id   AF-A0A1H5WC03-F1
#
_cell.length_a   1.000
_cell.length_b   1.000
_cell.length_c   1.000
_cell.angle_alpha   90.00
_cell.angle_beta   90.00
_cell.angle_gamma   90.00
#
_symmetry.space_group_name_H-M   'P 1'
#
loop_
_entity.id
_entity.type
_entity.pdbx_description
1 polymer ?
#
loop_
_entity_poly.entity_id
_entity_poly.type
_entity_poly.pdbx_seq_one_letter_code
_entity_poly.pdbx_strand_id
1 'polypeptide(L)'
;MKNYPLLIPKKIALLISITGFFAIFFGILLKISHWYFGLVTGDILIPFGVILTYSIWFVVLNDLLNNYVKNKNLWLIGMFLFSGAIANFYLYFRESILKDS
;
A
#
# COMPACT_ATOMS: atom_id res chain seq x y z
N MET A 1 -21.50 13.37 8.16
CA MET A 1 -20.06 13.45 7.81
C MET A 1 -19.94 13.40 6.29
N LYS A 2 -19.06 14.19 5.71
CA LYS A 2 -18.97 14.40 4.26
C LYS A 2 -17.95 13.41 3.67
N ASN A 3 -18.31 12.70 2.60
CA ASN A 3 -17.36 11.91 1.83
C ASN A 3 -16.59 12.85 0.90
N TYR A 4 -15.26 12.71 0.87
CA TYR A 4 -14.38 13.46 0.00
C TYR A 4 -14.04 12.62 -1.23
N PRO A 5 -13.79 13.25 -2.40
CA PRO A 5 -13.35 12.52 -3.58
C PRO A 5 -12.06 11.76 -3.30
N LEU A 6 -11.99 10.53 -3.81
CA LEU A 6 -10.82 9.67 -3.67
C LEU A 6 -9.63 10.28 -4.42
N LEU A 7 -8.47 10.36 -3.77
CA LEU A 7 -7.25 10.92 -4.39
C LEU A 7 -6.82 10.13 -5.65
N ILE A 8 -6.91 8.80 -5.57
CA ILE A 8 -6.50 7.90 -6.63
C ILE A 8 -7.58 6.83 -6.81
N PRO A 9 -7.93 6.44 -8.05
CA PRO A 9 -8.81 5.31 -8.32
C PRO A 9 -8.30 4.00 -7.73
N LYS A 10 -9.21 3.15 -7.23
CA LYS A 10 -8.89 1.84 -6.61
C LYS A 10 -7.94 1.00 -7.45
N LYS A 11 -8.19 0.86 -8.76
CA LYS A 11 -7.37 0.03 -9.67
C LYS A 11 -5.91 0.48 -9.72
N ILE A 12 -5.68 1.80 -9.81
CA ILE A 12 -4.33 2.37 -9.87
C ILE A 12 -3.63 2.20 -8.52
N ALA A 13 -4.34 2.50 -7.42
CA ALA A 13 -3.79 2.35 -6.08
C ALA A 13 -3.40 0.89 -5.79
N LEU A 14 -4.25 -0.07 -6.15
CA LEU A 14 -3.95 -1.50 -6.01
C LEU A 14 -2.74 -1.93 -6.84
N LEU A 15 -2.64 -1.48 -8.10
CA LEU A 15 -1.52 -1.83 -8.97
C LEU A 15 -0.19 -1.36 -8.37
N ILE A 16 -0.13 -0.12 -7.89
CA ILE A 16 1.06 0.45 -7.24
C ILE A 16 1.39 -0.32 -5.97
N SER A 17 0.38 -0.62 -5.14
CA SER A 17 0.54 -1.32 -3.86
C SER A 17 1.08 -2.74 -4.04
N ILE A 18 0.52 -3.49 -5.00
CA ILE A 18 0.94 -4.85 -5.33
C ILE A 18 2.36 -4.83 -5.91
N THR A 19 2.64 -3.88 -6.81
CA THR A 19 3.99 -3.73 -7.41
C THR A 19 5.03 -3.41 -6.32
N GLY A 20 4.71 -2.50 -5.41
CA GLY A 20 5.58 -2.16 -4.27
C GLY A 20 5.85 -3.36 -3.37
N PHE A 21 4.80 -4.12 -3.03
CA PHE A 21 4.92 -5.34 -2.22
C PHE A 21 5.83 -6.39 -2.88
N PHE A 22 5.60 -6.68 -4.16
CA PHE A 22 6.44 -7.64 -4.89
C PHE A 22 7.87 -7.14 -5.11
N ALA A 23 8.08 -5.85 -5.37
CA ALA A 23 9.42 -5.28 -5.49
C ALA A 23 10.21 -5.44 -4.18
N ILE A 24 9.60 -5.19 -3.02
CA ILE A 24 10.24 -5.46 -1.72
C ILE A 24 10.51 -6.95 -1.56
N PHE A 25 9.52 -7.81 -1.82
CA PHE A 25 9.66 -9.26 -1.67
C PHE A 25 10.81 -9.83 -2.52
N PHE A 26 10.82 -9.54 -3.83
CA PHE A 26 11.90 -9.97 -4.72
C PHE A 26 13.23 -9.29 -4.39
N GLY A 27 13.22 -8.02 -3.98
CA GLY A 27 14.42 -7.31 -3.57
C GLY A 27 15.07 -7.95 -2.34
N ILE A 28 14.28 -8.36 -1.34
CA ILE A 28 14.75 -9.12 -0.17
C ILE A 28 15.32 -10.47 -0.60
N LEU A 29 14.63 -11.20 -1.48
CA LEU A 29 15.13 -12.48 -2.00
C LEU A 29 16.48 -12.32 -2.70
N LEU A 30 16.64 -11.33 -3.58
CA LEU A 30 17.91 -11.02 -4.24
C LEU A 30 19.01 -10.70 -3.22
N LYS A 31 18.69 -9.88 -2.21
CA LYS A 31 19.65 -9.47 -1.17
C LYS A 31 20.13 -10.66 -0.33
N ILE A 32 19.22 -11.54 0.09
CA ILE A 32 19.55 -12.72 0.91
C ILE A 32 20.26 -13.80 0.09
N SER A 33 19.85 -14.02 -1.16
CA SER A 33 20.49 -15.00 -2.06
C SER A 33 21.82 -14.50 -2.66
N HIS A 34 22.17 -13.24 -2.43
CA HIS A 34 23.31 -12.55 -3.03
C HIS A 34 23.30 -12.59 -4.57
N TRP A 35 22.11 -12.70 -5.16
CA TRP A 35 21.92 -12.67 -6.61
C TRP A 35 21.88 -11.23 -7.11
N TYR A 36 22.56 -11.00 -8.23
CA TYR A 36 22.59 -9.71 -8.94
C TYR A 36 22.30 -9.93 -10.43
N PHE A 37 21.31 -9.21 -10.97
CA PHE A 37 20.98 -9.23 -12.40
C PHE A 37 21.28 -7.87 -13.01
N GLY A 38 22.54 -7.63 -13.35
CA GLY A 38 23.00 -6.33 -13.86
C GLY A 38 22.69 -5.21 -12.85
N LEU A 39 21.90 -4.22 -13.28
CA LEU A 39 21.45 -3.11 -12.43
C LEU A 39 20.32 -3.46 -11.46
N VAL A 40 19.69 -4.64 -11.61
CA VAL A 40 18.63 -5.09 -10.71
C VAL A 40 19.29 -5.81 -9.53
N THR A 41 19.51 -5.05 -8.46
CA THR A 41 20.03 -5.54 -7.18
C THR A 41 18.99 -5.35 -6.08
N GLY A 42 19.09 -6.15 -5.01
CA GLY A 42 18.24 -5.98 -3.83
C GLY A 42 18.35 -4.57 -3.23
N ASP A 43 19.52 -3.94 -3.32
CA ASP A 43 19.77 -2.58 -2.81
C ASP A 43 19.06 -1.48 -3.60
N ILE A 44 18.64 -1.75 -4.85
CA ILE A 44 17.84 -0.81 -5.66
C ILE A 44 16.36 -1.17 -5.61
N LEU A 45 16.04 -2.46 -5.73
CA LEU A 45 14.66 -2.93 -5.83
C LEU A 45 13.89 -2.75 -4.51
N ILE A 46 14.56 -2.92 -3.36
CA ILE A 46 13.94 -2.70 -2.05
C ILE A 46 13.55 -1.22 -1.86
N PRO A 47 14.45 -0.22 -1.96
CA PRO A 47 14.06 1.18 -1.83
C PRO A 47 12.97 1.60 -2.80
N PHE A 48 13.02 1.13 -4.05
CA PHE A 48 11.97 1.40 -5.03
C PHE A 48 10.60 0.88 -4.55
N GLY A 49 10.54 -0.38 -4.11
CA GLY A 49 9.31 -0.96 -3.58
C GLY A 49 8.81 -0.28 -2.31
N VAL A 50 9.72 0.19 -1.45
CA VAL A 50 9.41 0.96 -0.24
C VAL A 50 8.75 2.29 -0.60
N ILE A 51 9.26 3.03 -1.58
CA ILE A 51 8.68 4.30 -2.04
C ILE A 51 7.25 4.09 -2.55
N LEU A 52 7.01 3.05 -3.36
CA LEU A 52 5.67 2.74 -3.86
C LEU A 52 4.71 2.37 -2.71
N THR A 53 5.19 1.57 -1.77
CA THR A 53 4.40 1.12 -0.61
C THR A 53 4.02 2.31 0.28
N TYR A 54 4.95 3.21 0.59
CA TYR A 54 4.66 4.41 1.38
C TYR A 54 3.76 5.40 0.65
N SER A 55 3.90 5.53 -0.67
CA SER A 55 3.00 6.36 -1.47
C SER A 55 1.54 5.90 -1.31
N ILE A 56 1.30 4.59 -1.35
CA ILE A 56 -0.02 4.01 -1.09
C ILE A 56 -0.45 4.13 0.35
N TRP A 57 0.48 3.98 1.28
CA TRP A 57 0.23 4.18 2.71
C TRP A 57 -0.37 5.58 2.98
N PHE A 58 0.17 6.63 2.34
CA PHE A 58 -0.39 7.98 2.45
C PHE A 58 -1.78 8.12 1.81
N VAL A 59 -2.03 7.46 0.68
CA VAL A 59 -3.36 7.45 0.03
C VAL A 59 -4.40 6.82 0.95
N VAL A 60 -4.09 5.66 1.54
CA VAL A 60 -4.97 4.97 2.49
C VAL A 60 -5.16 5.79 3.75
N LEU A 61 -4.10 6.41 4.28
CA LEU A 61 -4.21 7.31 5.43
C LEU A 61 -5.15 8.48 5.13
N ASN A 62 -5.03 9.11 3.96
CA ASN A 62 -5.91 10.18 3.53
C ASN A 62 -7.37 9.72 3.44
N ASP A 63 -7.61 8.52 2.89
CA ASP A 63 -8.96 7.96 2.84
C ASP A 63 -9.54 7.75 4.25
N LEU A 64 -8.75 7.17 5.17
CA LEU A 64 -9.14 6.93 6.55
C LEU A 64 -9.40 8.22 7.31
N LEU A 65 -8.60 9.27 7.08
CA LEU A 65 -8.73 10.55 7.78
C LEU A 65 -9.94 11.34 7.29
N ASN A 66 -10.16 11.41 5.97
CA ASN A 66 -11.17 12.28 5.37
C ASN A 66 -12.54 11.63 5.19
N ASN A 67 -12.61 10.30 5.05
CA ASN A 67 -13.88 9.62 4.77
C ASN A 67 -14.43 8.86 5.97
N TYR A 68 -15.74 8.61 5.95
CA TYR A 68 -16.38 7.74 6.93
C TYR A 68 -16.07 6.28 6.62
N VAL A 69 -15.25 5.66 7.47
CA VAL A 69 -14.78 4.28 7.34
C VAL A 69 -15.25 3.45 8.52
N LYS A 70 -15.91 2.32 8.23
CA LYS A 70 -16.27 1.34 9.27
C LYS A 70 -14.99 0.77 9.90
N ASN A 71 -14.96 0.70 11.23
CA ASN A 71 -13.82 0.20 12.02
C ASN A 71 -12.50 0.95 11.73
N LYS A 72 -12.55 2.26 11.49
CA LYS A 72 -11.39 3.12 11.18
C LYS A 72 -10.16 2.86 12.06
N ASN A 73 -10.34 2.69 13.37
CA ASN A 73 -9.23 2.45 14.30
C ASN A 73 -8.50 1.13 14.02
N LEU A 74 -9.23 0.08 13.64
CA LEU A 74 -8.65 -1.22 13.31
C LEU A 74 -7.80 -1.12 12.03
N TRP A 75 -8.29 -0.39 11.02
CA TRP A 75 -7.53 -0.13 9.80
C TRP A 75 -6.28 0.70 10.06
N LEU A 76 -6.38 1.78 10.83
CA LEU A 76 -5.25 2.61 11.22
C LEU A 76 -4.18 1.79 11.97
N ILE A 77 -4.56 1.09 13.04
CA ILE A 77 -3.62 0.28 13.84
C ILE A 77 -2.98 -0.80 12.97
N GLY A 78 -3.78 -1.53 12.18
CA GLY A 78 -3.28 -2.56 11.28
C GLY A 78 -2.28 -2.00 10.27
N MET A 79 -2.52 -0.80 9.74
CA MET A 79 -1.65 -0.16 8.76
C MET A 79 -0.31 0.29 9.36
N PHE A 80 -0.24 0.60 10.66
CA PHE A 80 1.05 0.88 11.31
C PHE A 80 1.82 -0.39 11.68
N LEU A 81 1.13 -1.47 12.06
CA LEU A 81 1.76 -2.74 12.44
C LEU A 81 2.22 -3.57 11.24
N PHE A 82 1.42 -3.62 10.18
CA PHE A 82 1.63 -4.50 9.03
C PHE A 82 1.79 -3.75 7.70
N SER A 83 1.85 -2.41 7.74
CA SER A 83 2.15 -1.51 6.61
C SER A 83 1.52 -1.96 5.28
N GLY A 84 2.35 -2.44 4.34
CA GLY A 84 1.92 -2.80 2.99
C GLY A 84 0.85 -3.89 2.93
N ALA A 85 0.85 -4.88 3.83
CA ALA A 85 -0.14 -5.96 3.78
C ALA A 85 -1.56 -5.42 4.06
N ILE A 86 -1.71 -4.61 5.11
CA ILE A 86 -3.02 -4.03 5.46
C ILE A 86 -3.45 -2.97 4.46
N ALA A 87 -2.51 -2.20 3.90
CA ALA A 87 -2.83 -1.25 2.82
C ALA A 87 -3.42 -1.98 1.59
N ASN A 88 -2.87 -3.13 1.20
CA ASN A 88 -3.41 -3.96 0.12
C ASN A 88 -4.83 -4.45 0.44
N PHE A 89 -5.05 -5.01 1.63
CA PHE A 89 -6.38 -5.47 2.06
C PHE A 89 -7.40 -4.32 2.11
N TYR A 90 -7.01 -3.17 2.65
CA TYR A 90 -7.87 -1.99 2.67
C TYR A 90 -8.27 -1.58 1.25
N LEU A 91 -7.30 -1.44 0.34
CA LEU A 91 -7.57 -1.06 -1.04
C LEU A 91 -8.46 -2.06 -1.78
N TYR A 92 -8.30 -3.36 -1.49
CA TYR A 92 -9.13 -4.42 -2.07
C TYR A 92 -10.60 -4.26 -1.65
N PHE A 93 -10.84 -4.03 -0.36
CA PHE A 93 -12.18 -3.86 0.23
C PHE A 93 -12.69 -2.41 0.23
N ARG A 94 -11.93 -1.47 -0.35
CA ARG A 94 -12.14 -0.02 -0.22
C ARG A 94 -13.58 0.44 -0.48
N GLU A 95 -14.19 -0.04 -1.56
CA GLU A 95 -15.58 0.27 -1.95
C GLU A 95 -16.63 -0.28 -0.96
N SER A 96 -16.34 -1.40 -0.30
CA SER A 96 -17.24 -1.97 0.72
C SER A 96 -17.07 -1.32 2.10
N ILE A 97 -15.88 -0.75 2.36
CA ILE A 97 -15.50 -0.15 3.65
C ILE A 97 -15.90 1.32 3.71
N LEU A 98 -15.70 2.03 2.61
CA LEU A 98 -16.23 3.36 2.42
C LEU A 98 -17.72 3.20 2.14
N LYS A 99 -18.56 3.91 2.89
CA LYS A 99 -19.97 4.01 2.50
C LYS A 99 -20.00 4.82 1.21
N ASP A 100 -20.18 4.12 0.08
CA ASP A 100 -20.64 4.75 -1.16
C ASP A 100 -21.95 5.48 -0.80
N SER A 101 -21.88 6.81 -0.87
CA SER A 101 -23.04 7.70 -0.84
C SER A 101 -23.62 7.79 -2.24
#